data_AF-A0A923CP55-F1
#
_entry.id   AF-A0A923CP55-F1
#
_cell.length_a   1.000
_cell.length_b   1.000
_cell.length_c   1.000
_cell.angle_alpha   90.00
_cell.angle_beta   90.00
_cell.angle_gamma   90.00
#
_symmetry.space_group_name_H-M   'P 1'
#
loop_
_entity.id
_entity.type
_entity.pdbx_description
1 polymer ?
#
loop_
_entity_poly.entity_id
_entity_poly.type
_entity_poly.pdbx_seq_one_letter_code
_entity_poly.pdbx_strand_id
1 'polypeptide(L)'
;MALCALGAGIAPAVAEPVSPQEREQEITSSDWWPADPDARRIFDPVSANHREEGGTPLTSAASPTVSGVLTLLRFGTTRPVEFGLIRFWRKADAGSFELVYQTFDIGNNGEFSASVPAGVYRIEFIGYRTARTYWQNQPNFFVADELVLSDDMSQDLGTVVVEPNELGFNRISGNDRFATAAALTTSLFDGSSRAPVIYIADGLSFADALSAGPAAAAQGGALLPVLTNGIPQVIRNELARLNPERIVIVGGTGAISTAVEIQLASYVDSPNDIDRVSGPDRYATSRAIVLDAFGESGLNAIFFATGRNFPDALAAGPAAANLGGAVLLVDGAMTSLPSATQTLIGSFGVADTYIAGGDGAIRPELEQAINDASASAQPALRLSGDNRIETANRINAQAFAMNQTYPDFAFLANSNGFADALAAGPVAAAFGAPLYLTTESCLNAQVYYDLAGLIVSELFLVGGAGVLRDDVAFGPLC
;
A
#
# COMPACT_ATOMS: atom_id res chain seq x y z
N MET A 1 42.54 54.46 -33.07
CA MET A 1 41.16 54.91 -32.77
C MET A 1 40.52 53.80 -31.96
N ALA A 2 40.55 53.91 -30.62
CA ALA A 2 39.39 54.31 -29.79
C ALA A 2 38.34 53.19 -29.73
N LEU A 3 38.35 52.29 -28.72
CA LEU A 3 37.71 52.37 -27.38
C LEU A 3 36.17 52.55 -27.39
N CYS A 4 35.46 51.50 -26.94
CA CYS A 4 34.26 51.43 -26.04
C CYS A 4 33.59 50.04 -26.19
N ALA A 5 33.62 49.09 -25.23
CA ALA A 5 32.84 49.01 -23.97
C ALA A 5 31.31 48.98 -24.25
N LEU A 6 30.44 48.04 -23.86
CA LEU A 6 30.32 47.14 -22.70
C LEU A 6 29.33 46.00 -23.03
N GLY A 7 29.43 44.86 -22.33
CA GLY A 7 28.40 43.83 -22.30
C GLY A 7 28.91 42.49 -21.77
N ALA A 8 29.25 42.43 -20.48
CA ALA A 8 29.59 41.18 -19.80
C ALA A 8 28.33 40.32 -19.65
N GLY A 9 28.21 39.27 -20.46
CA GLY A 9 27.22 38.21 -20.28
C GLY A 9 27.64 37.29 -19.14
N ILE A 10 26.79 37.19 -18.13
CA ILE A 10 26.90 36.23 -17.03
C ILE A 10 26.65 34.85 -17.64
N ALA A 11 27.68 34.00 -17.68
CA ALA A 11 27.50 32.57 -17.93
C ALA A 11 26.79 31.94 -16.71
N PRO A 12 25.80 31.04 -16.90
CA PRO A 12 25.22 30.34 -15.77
C PRO A 12 26.31 29.47 -15.12
N ALA A 13 26.45 29.59 -13.80
CA ALA A 13 27.33 28.73 -13.01
C ALA A 13 26.85 27.28 -13.16
N VAL A 14 27.68 26.45 -13.78
CA VAL A 14 27.50 25.00 -13.75
C VAL A 14 27.82 24.57 -12.33
N ALA A 15 26.81 24.08 -11.61
CA ALA A 15 27.01 23.51 -10.28
C ALA A 15 27.96 22.31 -10.40
N GLU A 16 29.08 22.34 -9.67
CA GLU A 16 29.98 21.21 -9.56
C GLU A 16 29.25 20.03 -8.88
N PRO A 17 29.47 18.78 -9.31
CA PRO A 17 28.89 17.62 -8.65
C PRO A 17 29.44 17.48 -7.23
N VAL A 18 28.54 17.54 -6.25
CA VAL A 18 28.85 17.33 -4.83
C VAL A 18 29.46 15.95 -4.63
N SER A 19 30.55 15.88 -3.87
CA SER A 19 31.32 14.66 -3.67
C SER A 19 30.51 13.62 -2.87
N PRO A 20 30.68 12.31 -3.10
CA PRO A 20 29.94 11.27 -2.36
C PRO A 20 30.13 11.30 -0.84
N GLN A 21 31.17 11.96 -0.32
CA GLN A 21 31.47 12.05 1.10
C GLN A 21 30.72 13.17 1.85
N GLU A 22 30.03 14.07 1.13
CA GLU A 22 29.23 15.14 1.74
C GLU A 22 27.74 14.77 1.91
N ARG A 23 27.35 13.52 1.63
CA ARG A 23 25.98 12.98 1.76
C ARG A 23 25.70 12.15 3.01
N GLU A 24 26.66 12.01 3.92
CA GLU A 24 26.44 11.40 5.24
C GLU A 24 26.15 12.49 6.27
N GLN A 25 24.95 13.07 6.21
CA GLN A 25 24.31 13.60 7.41
C GLN A 25 23.28 12.58 7.85
N GLU A 26 23.30 12.21 9.14
CA GLU A 26 22.26 11.38 9.75
C GLU A 26 20.90 12.03 9.48
N ILE A 27 20.13 11.46 8.56
CA ILE A 27 18.74 11.81 8.33
C ILE A 27 17.99 11.42 9.60
N THR A 28 17.65 12.42 10.40
CA THR A 28 16.86 12.29 11.63
C THR A 28 15.38 12.24 11.29
N SER A 29 14.52 11.84 12.22
CA SER A 29 13.06 11.91 12.05
C SER A 29 12.50 13.34 11.94
N SER A 30 13.32 14.36 11.68
CA SER A 30 12.88 15.70 11.28
C SER A 30 13.19 16.00 9.82
N ASP A 31 14.03 15.20 9.17
CA ASP A 31 14.44 15.38 7.77
C ASP A 31 13.49 14.71 6.77
N TRP A 32 12.53 13.92 7.26
CA TRP A 32 11.43 13.35 6.46
C TRP A 32 10.23 14.29 6.36
N TRP A 33 10.28 15.46 7.02
CA TRP A 33 9.17 16.39 7.15
C TRP A 33 9.52 17.76 6.53
N PRO A 34 8.61 18.38 5.77
CA PRO A 34 8.70 19.81 5.51
C PRO A 34 8.71 20.58 6.83
N ALA A 35 9.50 21.66 6.92
CA ALA A 35 9.61 22.48 8.15
C ALA A 35 8.27 23.11 8.57
N ASP A 36 7.29 23.16 7.67
CA ASP A 36 5.98 23.79 7.84
C ASP A 36 5.07 23.00 8.80
N PRO A 37 4.62 23.59 9.93
CA PRO A 37 3.65 23.02 10.86
C PRO A 37 2.27 22.68 10.26
N ASP A 38 1.84 23.36 9.20
CA ASP A 38 0.52 23.12 8.58
C ASP A 38 0.59 22.00 7.50
N ALA A 39 1.79 21.68 7.00
CA ALA A 39 2.07 20.46 6.24
C ALA A 39 2.16 19.20 7.13
N ARG A 40 2.05 19.37 8.46
CA ARG A 40 2.02 18.28 9.45
C ARG A 40 0.61 17.71 9.66
N ARG A 41 -0.28 17.81 8.67
CA ARG A 41 -1.51 17.01 8.62
C ARG A 41 -1.13 15.56 8.36
N ILE A 42 -0.66 14.91 9.42
CA ILE A 42 -0.85 13.53 9.84
C ILE A 42 -1.13 12.56 8.68
N PHE A 43 -0.19 11.64 8.43
CA PHE A 43 -0.43 10.39 7.70
C PHE A 43 -1.62 9.66 8.31
N ASP A 44 -2.83 10.02 7.88
CA ASP A 44 -4.07 9.39 8.27
C ASP A 44 -4.42 8.36 7.18
N PRO A 45 -4.16 7.05 7.39
CA PRO A 45 -4.51 6.00 6.43
C PRO A 45 -6.02 5.96 6.13
N VAL A 46 -6.88 6.53 7.00
CA VAL A 46 -8.32 6.70 6.70
C VAL A 46 -8.51 7.73 5.58
N SER A 47 -7.72 8.80 5.55
CA SER A 47 -7.71 9.82 4.49
C SER A 47 -7.01 9.36 3.20
N ALA A 48 -6.15 8.33 3.28
CA ALA A 48 -5.49 7.68 2.14
C ALA A 48 -6.35 6.56 1.52
N ASN A 49 -7.35 6.04 2.26
CA ASN A 49 -8.31 5.09 1.73
C ASN A 49 -9.30 5.79 0.78
N HIS A 50 -9.10 5.62 -0.52
CA HIS A 50 -10.09 5.93 -1.54
C HIS A 50 -10.88 4.67 -1.90
N ARG A 51 -12.17 4.61 -1.54
CA ARG A 51 -13.04 3.48 -1.91
C ARG A 51 -13.77 3.81 -3.21
N GLU A 52 -13.59 2.96 -4.21
CA GLU A 52 -14.33 3.01 -5.50
C GLU A 52 -15.73 2.35 -5.40
N GLU A 53 -16.23 2.08 -4.20
CA GLU A 53 -17.61 1.59 -4.04
C GLU A 53 -18.58 2.63 -4.64
N GLY A 54 -19.22 2.26 -5.75
CA GLY A 54 -20.05 3.15 -6.53
C GLY A 54 -21.17 3.75 -5.67
N GLY A 55 -20.98 5.01 -5.25
CA GLY A 55 -22.02 5.78 -4.61
C GLY A 55 -23.24 5.87 -5.53
N THR A 56 -24.43 5.64 -4.98
CA THR A 56 -25.66 5.84 -5.72
C THR A 56 -25.77 7.33 -6.07
N PRO A 57 -25.97 7.72 -7.34
CA PRO A 57 -26.09 9.13 -7.71
C PRO A 57 -27.20 9.78 -6.88
N LEU A 58 -26.84 10.74 -6.04
CA LEU A 58 -27.81 11.49 -5.25
C LEU A 58 -28.62 12.37 -6.21
N THR A 59 -29.90 12.05 -6.35
CA THR A 59 -30.81 12.81 -7.22
C THR A 59 -31.58 13.83 -6.37
N SER A 60 -31.51 15.10 -6.80
CA SER A 60 -32.50 16.18 -6.58
C SER A 60 -32.27 17.34 -5.58
N ALA A 61 -31.06 17.57 -5.05
CA ALA A 61 -30.72 18.88 -4.48
C ALA A 61 -29.99 19.76 -5.51
N ALA A 62 -30.10 21.09 -5.38
CA ALA A 62 -29.25 22.01 -6.13
C ALA A 62 -27.79 21.58 -5.94
N SER A 63 -27.13 21.27 -7.04
CA SER A 63 -25.78 20.69 -7.02
C SER A 63 -24.80 21.80 -7.40
N PRO A 64 -23.81 22.12 -6.54
CA PRO A 64 -22.76 23.05 -6.91
C PRO A 64 -22.10 22.63 -8.22
N THR A 65 -21.71 23.63 -8.99
CA THR A 65 -21.01 23.42 -10.26
C THR A 65 -19.54 23.74 -10.10
N VAL A 66 -18.68 22.80 -10.46
CA VAL A 66 -17.23 22.98 -10.53
C VAL A 66 -16.82 23.00 -11.99
N SER A 67 -16.12 24.06 -12.42
CA SER A 67 -15.66 24.22 -13.80
C SER A 67 -14.19 24.61 -13.86
N GLY A 68 -13.60 24.52 -15.04
CA GLY A 68 -12.24 25.01 -15.28
C GLY A 68 -11.75 24.64 -16.66
N VAL A 69 -10.45 24.84 -16.88
CA VAL A 69 -9.74 24.47 -18.11
C VAL A 69 -8.57 23.58 -17.76
N LEU A 70 -8.58 22.34 -18.25
CA LEU A 70 -7.53 21.38 -18.04
C LEU A 70 -6.47 21.46 -19.15
N THR A 71 -5.21 21.63 -18.76
CA THR A 71 -4.07 21.64 -19.67
C THR A 71 -3.02 20.63 -19.24
N LEU A 72 -2.30 20.04 -20.20
CA LEU A 72 -1.20 19.12 -19.98
C LEU A 72 0.13 19.84 -20.26
N LEU A 73 1.06 19.79 -19.31
CA LEU A 73 2.43 20.23 -19.52
C LEU A 73 3.19 19.15 -20.30
N ARG A 74 3.69 19.50 -21.49
CA ARG A 74 4.52 18.61 -22.32
C ARG A 74 5.67 19.40 -22.94
N PHE A 75 6.90 18.95 -22.71
CA PHE A 75 8.13 19.58 -23.22
C PHE A 75 8.21 21.09 -22.96
N GLY A 76 7.81 21.53 -21.76
CA GLY A 76 7.83 22.95 -21.37
C GLY A 76 6.72 23.82 -21.98
N THR A 77 5.73 23.23 -22.64
CA THR A 77 4.55 23.93 -23.18
C THR A 77 3.27 23.29 -22.68
N THR A 78 2.26 24.10 -22.34
CA THR A 78 0.93 23.60 -21.98
C THR A 78 0.05 23.46 -23.22
N ARG A 79 -0.78 22.41 -23.25
CA ARG A 79 -1.81 22.22 -24.27
C ARG A 79 -3.12 21.78 -23.63
N PRO A 80 -4.29 22.13 -24.19
CA PRO A 80 -5.56 21.55 -23.77
C PRO A 80 -5.51 20.03 -23.63
N VAL A 81 -6.12 19.50 -22.57
CA VAL A 81 -6.39 18.06 -22.48
C VAL A 81 -7.64 17.78 -23.32
N GLU A 82 -7.48 16.99 -24.38
CA GLU A 82 -8.60 16.54 -25.24
C GLU A 82 -9.18 15.19 -24.78
N PHE A 83 -8.40 14.40 -24.04
CA PHE A 83 -8.80 13.09 -23.51
C PHE A 83 -8.24 12.91 -22.11
N GLY A 84 -9.10 13.02 -21.11
CA GLY A 84 -8.71 12.88 -19.71
C GLY A 84 -9.86 12.38 -18.85
N LEU A 85 -9.57 12.21 -17.57
CA LEU A 85 -10.52 11.77 -16.56
C LEU A 85 -10.43 12.73 -15.38
N ILE A 86 -11.58 13.20 -14.91
CA ILE A 86 -11.69 14.02 -13.70
C ILE A 86 -12.52 13.21 -12.69
N ARG A 87 -11.99 13.02 -11.48
CA ARG A 87 -12.65 12.28 -10.41
C ARG A 87 -12.89 13.18 -9.20
N PHE A 88 -14.08 13.09 -8.64
CA PHE A 88 -14.52 13.85 -7.48
C PHE A 88 -14.72 12.90 -6.30
N TRP A 89 -13.82 13.03 -5.33
CA TRP A 89 -13.78 12.22 -4.14
C TRP A 89 -14.37 13.02 -3.00
N ARG A 90 -15.52 12.60 -2.45
CA ARG A 90 -16.22 13.31 -1.37
C ARG A 90 -15.79 12.72 -0.03
N LYS A 91 -15.50 13.60 0.93
CA LYS A 91 -15.21 13.22 2.31
C LYS A 91 -16.46 12.64 2.98
N ALA A 92 -16.35 11.44 3.51
CA ALA A 92 -17.33 10.77 4.35
C ALA A 92 -17.19 11.21 5.81
N ASP A 93 -18.22 10.95 6.62
CA ASP A 93 -18.26 11.36 8.04
C ASP A 93 -17.12 10.76 8.88
N ALA A 94 -16.58 9.61 8.47
CA ALA A 94 -15.45 8.94 9.11
C ALA A 94 -14.08 9.50 8.70
N GLY A 95 -14.02 10.53 7.84
CA GLY A 95 -12.77 11.13 7.36
C GLY A 95 -12.21 10.50 6.08
N SER A 96 -12.71 9.34 5.67
CA SER A 96 -12.36 8.68 4.40
C SER A 96 -12.96 9.41 3.20
N PHE A 97 -12.47 9.12 2.00
CA PHE A 97 -12.99 9.70 0.77
C PHE A 97 -13.59 8.63 -0.16
N GLU A 98 -14.74 8.95 -0.73
CA GLU A 98 -15.50 8.06 -1.62
C GLU A 98 -15.63 8.68 -3.01
N LEU A 99 -15.46 7.87 -4.07
CA LEU A 99 -15.69 8.33 -5.43
C LEU A 99 -17.19 8.53 -5.65
N VAL A 100 -17.64 9.77 -5.74
CA VAL A 100 -19.07 10.08 -5.94
C VAL A 100 -19.40 10.51 -7.37
N TYR A 101 -18.40 10.94 -8.13
CA TYR A 101 -18.58 11.36 -9.51
C TYR A 101 -17.27 11.29 -10.30
N GLN A 102 -17.36 10.89 -11.56
CA GLN A 102 -16.25 10.98 -12.51
C GLN A 102 -16.76 11.37 -13.89
N THR A 103 -15.94 12.07 -14.66
CA THR A 103 -16.30 12.49 -16.02
C THR A 103 -15.11 12.44 -16.97
N PHE A 104 -15.41 12.13 -18.23
CA PHE A 104 -14.50 12.24 -19.38
C PHE A 104 -14.91 13.40 -20.29
N ASP A 105 -15.94 14.16 -19.91
CA ASP A 105 -16.47 15.28 -20.69
C ASP A 105 -15.55 16.49 -20.54
N ILE A 106 -14.54 16.52 -21.41
CA ILE A 106 -13.56 17.59 -21.52
C ILE A 106 -13.65 18.10 -22.95
N GLY A 107 -13.96 19.39 -23.12
CA GLY A 107 -14.09 20.03 -24.41
C GLY A 107 -12.75 20.16 -25.13
N ASN A 108 -12.81 20.55 -26.41
CA ASN A 108 -11.63 20.58 -27.28
C ASN A 108 -10.54 21.56 -26.82
N ASN A 109 -10.87 22.55 -25.98
CA ASN A 109 -9.87 23.46 -25.39
C ASN A 109 -9.61 23.17 -23.91
N GLY A 110 -9.97 21.98 -23.43
CA GLY A 110 -9.73 21.53 -22.07
C GLY A 110 -10.82 21.95 -21.08
N GLU A 111 -11.84 22.68 -21.54
CA GLU A 111 -12.95 23.10 -20.69
C GLU A 111 -13.71 21.91 -20.10
N PHE A 112 -13.99 21.95 -18.80
CA PHE A 112 -14.85 20.97 -18.14
C PHE A 112 -15.84 21.69 -17.21
N SER A 113 -16.95 21.00 -16.95
CA SER A 113 -17.94 21.43 -15.97
C SER A 113 -18.61 20.19 -15.37
N ALA A 114 -18.67 20.12 -14.05
CA ALA A 114 -19.29 19.02 -13.32
C ALA A 114 -20.26 19.58 -12.27
N SER A 115 -21.42 18.94 -12.12
CA SER A 115 -22.35 19.22 -11.03
C SER A 115 -22.28 18.07 -10.02
N VAL A 116 -21.84 18.37 -8.80
CA VAL A 116 -21.67 17.40 -7.71
C VAL A 116 -22.46 17.87 -6.49
N PRO A 117 -22.86 16.99 -5.56
CA PRO A 117 -23.53 17.41 -4.32
C PRO A 117 -22.67 18.37 -3.47
N ALA A 118 -23.29 19.08 -2.53
CA ALA A 118 -22.52 19.82 -1.52
C ALA A 118 -21.69 18.87 -0.64
N GLY A 119 -20.53 19.33 -0.19
CA GLY A 119 -19.62 18.53 0.62
C GLY A 119 -18.18 19.00 0.54
N VAL A 120 -17.28 18.23 1.12
CA VAL A 120 -15.84 18.47 1.07
C VAL A 120 -15.23 17.49 0.08
N TYR A 121 -14.42 17.98 -0.85
CA TYR A 121 -13.93 17.23 -2.00
C TYR A 121 -12.42 17.26 -2.12
N ARG A 122 -11.84 16.15 -2.59
CA ARG A 122 -10.57 16.14 -3.32
C ARG A 122 -10.87 15.87 -4.78
N ILE A 123 -10.24 16.62 -5.67
CA ILE A 123 -10.45 16.50 -7.12
C ILE A 123 -9.16 16.03 -7.77
N GLU A 124 -9.26 14.93 -8.50
CA GLU A 124 -8.17 14.31 -9.24
C GLU A 124 -8.32 14.62 -10.73
N PHE A 125 -7.20 14.94 -11.38
CA PHE A 125 -7.14 15.22 -12.80
C PHE A 125 -6.12 14.31 -13.47
N ILE A 126 -6.58 13.54 -14.45
CA ILE A 126 -5.75 12.62 -15.24
C ILE A 126 -5.80 13.09 -16.69
N GLY A 127 -4.69 13.61 -17.20
CA GLY A 127 -4.63 14.21 -18.54
C GLY A 127 -4.29 13.22 -19.66
N TYR A 128 -3.59 12.15 -19.32
CA TYR A 128 -3.28 10.99 -20.19
C TYR A 128 -2.78 9.88 -19.25
N ARG A 129 -2.67 8.62 -19.71
CA ARG A 129 -2.24 7.46 -18.89
C ARG A 129 -0.89 7.58 -18.15
N THR A 130 -0.22 8.74 -18.21
CA THR A 130 1.08 9.03 -17.62
C THR A 130 1.12 10.37 -16.86
N ALA A 131 -0.01 11.06 -16.70
CA ALA A 131 -0.06 12.40 -16.14
C ALA A 131 -1.25 12.52 -15.19
N ARG A 132 -0.96 12.79 -13.91
CA ARG A 132 -1.93 12.92 -12.83
C ARG A 132 -1.53 14.10 -11.95
N THR A 133 -2.53 14.84 -11.49
CA THR A 133 -2.38 15.79 -10.41
C THR A 133 -3.69 15.91 -9.63
N TYR A 134 -3.63 16.50 -8.46
CA TYR A 134 -4.80 16.88 -7.69
C TYR A 134 -4.97 18.40 -7.70
N TRP A 135 -6.15 18.87 -7.34
CA TRP A 135 -6.43 20.31 -7.25
C TRP A 135 -5.32 21.06 -6.47
N GLN A 136 -4.94 22.24 -6.98
CA GLN A 136 -3.76 23.01 -6.56
C GLN A 136 -2.39 22.36 -6.87
N ASN A 137 -2.31 21.54 -7.92
CA ASN A 137 -1.09 20.87 -8.37
C ASN A 137 -0.46 19.97 -7.30
N GLN A 138 -1.30 19.37 -6.46
CA GLN A 138 -0.83 18.47 -5.42
C GLN A 138 -0.42 17.12 -6.05
N PRO A 139 0.70 16.52 -5.61
CA PRO A 139 1.31 15.36 -6.28
C PRO A 139 0.61 14.03 -6.00
N ASN A 140 -0.09 13.90 -4.88
CA ASN A 140 -0.80 12.68 -4.48
C ASN A 140 -2.08 13.03 -3.71
N PHE A 141 -2.99 12.05 -3.60
CA PHE A 141 -4.29 12.21 -2.95
C PHE A 141 -4.12 12.63 -1.49
N PHE A 142 -3.11 12.09 -0.82
CA PHE A 142 -2.88 12.29 0.60
C PHE A 142 -2.65 13.76 0.97
N VAL A 143 -1.83 14.48 0.19
CA VAL A 143 -1.58 15.93 0.41
C VAL A 143 -2.53 16.83 -0.37
N ALA A 144 -3.51 16.26 -1.08
CA ALA A 144 -4.46 17.03 -1.88
C ALA A 144 -5.30 17.97 -1.03
N ASP A 145 -5.45 19.20 -1.52
CA ASP A 145 -6.25 20.25 -0.89
C ASP A 145 -7.74 19.90 -0.91
N GLU A 146 -8.42 20.18 0.21
CA GLU A 146 -9.87 20.01 0.33
C GLU A 146 -10.61 21.22 -0.25
N LEU A 147 -11.53 20.96 -1.17
CA LEU A 147 -12.46 21.93 -1.73
C LEU A 147 -13.85 21.78 -1.09
N VAL A 148 -14.31 22.81 -0.39
CA VAL A 148 -15.63 22.82 0.27
C VAL A 148 -16.67 23.42 -0.69
N LEU A 149 -17.70 22.66 -1.03
CA LEU A 149 -18.80 23.06 -1.91
C LEU A 149 -20.14 23.13 -1.16
N SER A 150 -20.90 24.21 -1.33
CA SER A 150 -22.28 24.37 -0.81
C SER A 150 -23.34 24.30 -1.91
N ASP A 151 -24.61 24.00 -1.58
CA ASP A 151 -25.69 23.63 -2.52
C ASP A 151 -25.89 24.59 -3.73
N ASP A 152 -25.58 25.87 -3.58
CA ASP A 152 -25.77 26.89 -4.63
C ASP A 152 -24.45 27.49 -5.17
N MET A 153 -23.32 26.84 -4.92
CA MET A 153 -22.00 27.38 -5.28
C MET A 153 -21.63 27.08 -6.73
N SER A 154 -21.02 28.05 -7.41
CA SER A 154 -20.28 27.83 -8.65
C SER A 154 -18.81 28.13 -8.40
N GLN A 155 -17.97 27.09 -8.52
CA GLN A 155 -16.52 27.18 -8.34
C GLN A 155 -15.84 27.05 -9.69
N ASP A 156 -15.21 28.13 -10.14
CA ASP A 156 -14.24 28.06 -11.24
C ASP A 156 -12.85 27.78 -10.67
N LEU A 157 -12.23 26.71 -11.15
CA LEU A 157 -10.87 26.28 -10.82
C LEU A 157 -9.83 26.98 -11.70
N GLY A 158 -10.25 27.78 -12.69
CA GLY A 158 -9.34 28.41 -13.63
C GLY A 158 -8.59 27.38 -14.46
N THR A 159 -7.31 27.63 -14.72
CA THR A 159 -6.46 26.68 -15.45
C THR A 159 -5.80 25.69 -14.50
N VAL A 160 -6.13 24.40 -14.65
CA VAL A 160 -5.46 23.29 -13.98
C VAL A 160 -4.37 22.77 -14.93
N VAL A 161 -3.14 22.68 -14.44
CA VAL A 161 -2.00 22.15 -15.22
C VAL A 161 -1.70 20.74 -14.72
N VAL A 162 -2.03 19.74 -15.53
CA VAL A 162 -1.61 18.36 -15.30
C VAL A 162 -0.17 18.22 -15.75
N GLU A 163 0.70 17.82 -14.84
CA GLU A 163 2.09 17.55 -15.14
C GLU A 163 2.30 16.05 -15.43
N PRO A 164 3.32 15.67 -16.23
CA PRO A 164 3.74 14.29 -16.32
C PRO A 164 4.04 13.76 -14.93
N ASN A 165 3.58 12.54 -14.65
CA ASN A 165 3.84 11.92 -13.36
C ASN A 165 5.34 11.59 -13.28
N GLU A 166 6.08 12.30 -12.43
CA GLU A 166 7.45 11.99 -12.09
C GLU A 166 7.45 10.99 -10.94
N LEU A 167 7.95 9.76 -11.20
CA LEU A 167 8.05 8.73 -10.17
C LEU A 167 9.12 9.14 -9.14
N GLY A 168 8.66 9.63 -7.99
CA GLY A 168 9.49 9.84 -6.82
C GLY A 168 9.84 8.53 -6.14
N PHE A 169 10.90 8.54 -5.32
CA PHE A 169 11.21 7.40 -4.48
C PHE A 169 11.68 7.84 -3.10
N ASN A 170 11.31 7.05 -2.10
CA ASN A 170 11.72 7.24 -0.71
C ASN A 170 12.15 5.89 -0.13
N ARG A 171 13.15 5.92 0.75
CA ARG A 171 13.63 4.70 1.41
C ARG A 171 13.07 4.64 2.82
N ILE A 172 12.53 3.49 3.21
CA ILE A 172 12.16 3.21 4.60
C ILE A 172 13.07 2.09 5.11
N SER A 173 13.94 2.41 6.06
CA SER A 173 14.94 1.46 6.57
C SER A 173 15.41 1.80 7.96
N GLY A 174 15.85 0.79 8.69
CA GLY A 174 16.65 0.94 9.90
C GLY A 174 17.91 0.07 9.86
N ASN A 175 18.67 0.11 10.96
CA ASN A 175 19.93 -0.63 11.09
C ASN A 175 19.76 -2.16 11.03
N ASP A 176 18.55 -2.65 11.31
CA ASP A 176 18.16 -4.04 11.21
C ASP A 176 16.66 -4.15 10.86
N ARG A 177 16.18 -5.39 10.72
CA ARG A 177 14.77 -5.68 10.41
C ARG A 177 13.77 -5.15 11.44
N PHE A 178 14.18 -5.02 12.70
CA PHE A 178 13.31 -4.53 13.78
C PHE A 178 13.18 -3.02 13.67
N ALA A 179 14.30 -2.34 13.39
CA ALA A 179 14.31 -0.91 13.14
C ALA A 179 13.60 -0.54 11.83
N THR A 180 13.74 -1.32 10.76
CA THR A 180 12.95 -1.12 9.52
C THR A 180 11.45 -1.27 9.78
N ALA A 181 11.04 -2.30 10.54
CA ALA A 181 9.64 -2.49 10.88
C ALA A 181 9.07 -1.35 11.74
N ALA A 182 9.85 -0.84 12.69
CA ALA A 182 9.46 0.33 13.48
C ALA A 182 9.41 1.62 12.64
N ALA A 183 10.29 1.79 11.65
CA ALA A 183 10.24 2.93 10.74
C ALA A 183 9.03 2.85 9.78
N LEU A 184 8.61 1.65 9.40
CA LEU A 184 7.41 1.45 8.60
C LEU A 184 6.14 1.87 9.35
N THR A 185 6.06 1.66 10.67
CA THR A 185 4.86 2.07 11.43
C THR A 185 4.73 3.57 11.62
N THR A 186 5.82 4.35 11.45
CA THR A 186 5.73 5.82 11.50
C THR A 186 5.05 6.43 10.28
N SER A 187 4.94 5.70 9.16
CA SER A 187 4.18 6.17 8.00
C SER A 187 2.68 5.91 8.11
N LEU A 188 2.24 5.06 9.04
CA LEU A 188 0.82 4.80 9.30
C LEU A 188 0.28 5.53 10.53
N PHE A 189 1.11 5.68 11.55
CA PHE A 189 0.71 6.22 12.83
C PHE A 189 1.66 7.34 13.20
N ASP A 190 1.15 8.56 13.35
CA ASP A 190 1.92 9.72 13.79
C ASP A 190 2.12 9.75 15.32
N GLY A 191 1.42 8.89 16.05
CA GLY A 191 1.44 8.80 17.51
C GLY A 191 0.51 9.80 18.21
N SER A 192 -0.34 10.51 17.46
CA SER A 192 -1.39 11.36 18.03
C SER A 192 -2.61 10.56 18.48
N SER A 193 -2.82 9.39 17.88
CA SER A 193 -3.87 8.42 18.21
C SER A 193 -3.28 7.03 18.50
N ARG A 194 -4.08 6.20 19.16
CA ARG A 194 -3.73 4.80 19.44
C ARG A 194 -3.82 3.98 18.16
N ALA A 195 -2.88 3.06 17.97
CA ALA A 195 -3.00 2.03 16.93
C ALA A 195 -4.13 1.04 17.31
N PRO A 196 -5.13 0.78 16.44
CA PRO A 196 -6.23 -0.13 16.76
C PRO A 196 -5.77 -1.55 17.11
N VAL A 197 -4.80 -2.08 16.36
CA VAL A 197 -4.18 -3.37 16.67
C VAL A 197 -2.74 -3.43 16.20
N ILE A 198 -1.89 -4.12 16.97
CA ILE A 198 -0.52 -4.47 16.56
C ILE A 198 -0.34 -5.98 16.60
N TYR A 199 -0.05 -6.55 15.45
CA TYR A 199 0.32 -7.95 15.30
C TYR A 199 1.80 -8.12 15.64
N ILE A 200 2.10 -9.09 16.51
CA ILE A 200 3.46 -9.40 16.94
C ILE A 200 3.83 -10.78 16.42
N ALA A 201 4.91 -10.86 15.67
CA ALA A 201 5.42 -12.11 15.10
C ALA A 201 6.90 -12.32 15.39
N ASP A 202 7.39 -13.54 15.23
CA ASP A 202 8.82 -13.84 15.30
C ASP A 202 9.57 -13.19 14.11
N GLY A 203 10.50 -12.29 14.39
CA GLY A 203 11.31 -11.61 13.38
C GLY A 203 12.34 -12.50 12.69
N LEU A 204 12.56 -13.72 13.18
CA LEU A 204 13.53 -14.67 12.64
C LEU A 204 12.88 -15.81 11.86
N SER A 205 11.55 -15.95 11.90
CA SER A 205 10.78 -17.00 11.22
C SER A 205 9.52 -16.42 10.58
N PHE A 206 9.26 -16.75 9.31
CA PHE A 206 8.13 -16.19 8.57
C PHE A 206 6.82 -16.97 8.71
N ALA A 207 6.89 -18.26 9.06
CA ALA A 207 5.81 -19.22 8.76
C ALA A 207 4.44 -18.83 9.32
N ASP A 208 4.42 -18.36 10.57
CA ASP A 208 3.18 -17.97 11.25
C ASP A 208 2.76 -16.53 10.88
N ALA A 209 3.68 -15.71 10.36
CA ALA A 209 3.49 -14.29 10.12
C ALA A 209 2.92 -13.94 8.74
N LEU A 210 3.04 -14.83 7.74
CA LEU A 210 2.65 -14.53 6.36
C LEU A 210 1.15 -14.19 6.20
N SER A 211 0.28 -14.79 7.02
CA SER A 211 -1.15 -14.44 7.07
C SER A 211 -1.48 -13.27 7.98
N ALA A 212 -0.55 -12.88 8.88
CA ALA A 212 -0.77 -11.80 9.83
C ALA A 212 -0.73 -10.42 9.15
N GLY A 213 -0.02 -10.29 8.03
CA GLY A 213 0.07 -9.03 7.31
C GLY A 213 -1.30 -8.48 6.86
N PRO A 214 -2.06 -9.23 6.06
CA PRO A 214 -3.42 -8.88 5.64
C PRO A 214 -4.39 -8.71 6.81
N ALA A 215 -4.27 -9.56 7.83
CA ALA A 215 -5.09 -9.47 9.03
C ALA A 215 -4.87 -8.16 9.80
N ALA A 216 -3.60 -7.75 9.95
CA ALA A 216 -3.25 -6.46 10.53
C ALA A 216 -3.86 -5.31 9.74
N ALA A 217 -3.70 -5.30 8.41
CA ALA A 217 -4.27 -4.26 7.56
C ALA A 217 -5.80 -4.19 7.62
N ALA A 218 -6.48 -5.34 7.61
CA ALA A 218 -7.94 -5.41 7.67
C ALA A 218 -8.51 -4.82 8.98
N GLN A 219 -7.73 -4.88 10.06
CA GLN A 219 -8.08 -4.28 11.36
C GLN A 219 -7.49 -2.86 11.54
N GLY A 220 -6.93 -2.25 10.50
CA GLY A 220 -6.33 -0.90 10.57
C GLY A 220 -5.04 -0.83 11.38
N GLY A 221 -4.35 -1.96 11.53
CA GLY A 221 -3.15 -2.13 12.33
C GLY A 221 -1.86 -2.33 11.54
N ALA A 222 -0.80 -2.70 12.25
CA ALA A 222 0.50 -3.03 11.66
C ALA A 222 1.11 -4.29 12.28
N LEU A 223 2.25 -4.73 11.74
CA LEU A 223 3.00 -5.89 12.21
C LEU A 223 4.39 -5.47 12.70
N LEU A 224 4.72 -5.83 13.95
CA LEU A 224 6.05 -5.64 14.52
C LEU A 224 6.73 -6.99 14.84
N PRO A 225 7.95 -7.23 14.35
CA PRO A 225 8.71 -8.42 14.68
C PRO A 225 9.36 -8.32 16.06
N VAL A 226 9.42 -9.44 16.80
CA VAL A 226 10.17 -9.58 18.06
C VAL A 226 11.06 -10.83 18.02
N LEU A 227 11.84 -11.06 19.08
CA LEU A 227 12.57 -12.33 19.26
C LEU A 227 11.75 -13.27 20.14
N THR A 228 11.94 -14.58 20.00
CA THR A 228 11.26 -15.60 20.82
C THR A 228 11.30 -15.32 22.32
N ASN A 229 12.45 -14.84 22.81
CA ASN A 229 12.71 -14.63 24.23
C ASN A 229 13.00 -13.16 24.58
N GLY A 230 12.66 -12.20 23.72
CA GLY A 230 12.86 -10.80 24.04
C GLY A 230 12.27 -9.82 23.04
N ILE A 231 11.95 -8.63 23.53
CA ILE A 231 11.49 -7.51 22.71
C ILE A 231 12.70 -6.58 22.49
N PRO A 232 13.19 -6.41 21.25
CA PRO A 232 14.25 -5.46 20.95
C PRO A 232 13.89 -4.04 21.45
N GLN A 233 14.90 -3.26 21.87
CA GLN A 233 14.63 -1.93 22.45
C GLN A 233 13.88 -1.01 21.47
N VAL A 234 14.22 -1.06 20.18
CA VAL A 234 13.54 -0.27 19.15
C VAL A 234 12.04 -0.60 19.07
N ILE A 235 11.67 -1.88 19.22
CA ILE A 235 10.27 -2.32 19.22
C ILE A 235 9.56 -1.92 20.51
N ARG A 236 10.25 -1.95 21.67
CA ARG A 236 9.68 -1.45 22.94
C ARG A 236 9.33 0.04 22.86
N ASN A 237 10.25 0.84 22.30
CA ASN A 237 10.01 2.27 22.09
C ASN A 237 8.83 2.48 21.13
N GLU A 238 8.77 1.70 20.06
CA GLU A 238 7.72 1.82 19.07
C GLU A 238 6.34 1.42 19.62
N LEU A 239 6.25 0.34 20.39
CA LEU A 239 5.02 -0.04 21.09
C LEU A 239 4.54 1.05 22.06
N ALA A 240 5.46 1.71 22.77
CA ALA A 240 5.11 2.84 23.64
C ALA A 240 4.59 4.04 22.84
N ARG A 241 5.14 4.30 21.65
CA ARG A 241 4.71 5.38 20.75
C ARG A 241 3.35 5.09 20.13
N LEU A 242 3.14 3.86 19.67
CA LEU A 242 1.91 3.41 19.03
C LEU A 242 0.74 3.28 20.02
N ASN A 243 1.04 3.04 21.30
CA ASN A 243 0.07 2.92 22.38
C ASN A 243 -1.16 2.07 21.97
N PRO A 244 -0.95 0.80 21.59
CA PRO A 244 -1.97 0.01 20.93
C PRO A 244 -3.23 -0.18 21.79
N GLU A 245 -4.38 -0.25 21.13
CA GLU A 245 -5.64 -0.67 21.76
C GLU A 245 -5.67 -2.19 21.95
N ARG A 246 -5.12 -2.95 20.98
CA ARG A 246 -5.04 -4.41 21.01
C ARG A 246 -3.67 -4.91 20.54
N ILE A 247 -3.18 -5.99 21.14
CA ILE A 247 -2.01 -6.72 20.66
C ILE A 247 -2.41 -8.15 20.29
N VAL A 248 -2.02 -8.60 19.10
CA VAL A 248 -2.22 -9.98 18.66
C VAL A 248 -0.87 -10.67 18.50
N ILE A 249 -0.55 -11.59 19.39
CA ILE A 249 0.63 -12.44 19.30
C ILE A 249 0.35 -13.58 18.33
N VAL A 250 1.16 -13.68 17.30
CA VAL A 250 1.03 -14.69 16.25
C VAL A 250 2.00 -15.85 16.50
N GLY A 251 1.44 -17.05 16.60
CA GLY A 251 2.18 -18.28 16.83
C GLY A 251 2.22 -18.72 18.30
N GLY A 252 2.60 -19.99 18.49
CA GLY A 252 2.63 -20.61 19.81
C GLY A 252 3.77 -20.08 20.69
N THR A 253 3.86 -20.60 21.91
CA THR A 253 4.90 -20.19 22.89
C THR A 253 6.33 -20.53 22.44
N GLY A 254 6.49 -21.45 21.48
CA GLY A 254 7.77 -21.74 20.85
C GLY A 254 8.25 -20.67 19.86
N ALA A 255 7.33 -19.88 19.28
CA ALA A 255 7.65 -18.76 18.42
C ALA A 255 7.88 -17.48 19.24
N ILE A 256 6.99 -17.22 20.20
CA ILE A 256 7.06 -16.07 21.12
C ILE A 256 6.73 -16.58 22.52
N SER A 257 7.71 -16.57 23.42
CA SER A 257 7.56 -17.12 24.78
C SER A 257 6.49 -16.41 25.61
N THR A 258 5.98 -17.12 26.62
CA THR A 258 5.06 -16.53 27.62
C THR A 258 5.69 -15.34 28.36
N ALA A 259 7.02 -15.33 28.53
CA ALA A 259 7.72 -14.20 29.14
C ALA A 259 7.62 -12.92 28.28
N VAL A 260 7.71 -13.06 26.96
CA VAL A 260 7.51 -11.93 26.03
C VAL A 260 6.05 -11.48 26.03
N GLU A 261 5.09 -12.40 26.04
CA GLU A 261 3.66 -12.09 26.18
C GLU A 261 3.35 -11.25 27.43
N ILE A 262 3.90 -11.65 28.59
CA ILE A 262 3.75 -10.87 29.84
C ILE A 262 4.35 -9.47 29.70
N GLN A 263 5.46 -9.30 28.97
CA GLN A 263 6.03 -7.98 28.71
C GLN A 263 5.15 -7.15 27.77
N LEU A 264 4.60 -7.76 26.71
CA LEU A 264 3.71 -7.11 25.76
C LEU A 264 2.42 -6.59 26.42
N ALA A 265 1.89 -7.32 27.41
CA ALA A 265 0.70 -6.92 28.16
C ALA A 265 0.84 -5.57 28.89
N SER A 266 2.07 -5.05 29.06
CA SER A 266 2.29 -3.72 29.64
C SER A 266 2.06 -2.55 28.68
N TYR A 267 1.82 -2.81 27.39
CA TYR A 267 1.58 -1.79 26.35
C TYR A 267 0.10 -1.64 25.98
N VAL A 268 -0.80 -2.36 26.65
CA VAL A 268 -2.26 -2.27 26.48
C VAL A 268 -2.93 -2.00 27.84
N ASP A 269 -4.17 -1.52 27.82
CA ASP A 269 -4.85 -1.08 29.05
C ASP A 269 -5.34 -2.25 29.89
N SER A 270 -5.73 -3.36 29.24
CA SER A 270 -6.25 -4.56 29.88
C SER A 270 -5.50 -5.82 29.45
N PRO A 271 -5.31 -6.81 30.34
CA PRO A 271 -4.85 -8.15 29.95
C PRO A 271 -5.77 -8.86 28.96
N ASN A 272 -7.01 -8.40 28.76
CA ASN A 272 -7.93 -8.93 27.76
C ASN A 272 -7.70 -8.33 26.36
N ASP A 273 -6.90 -7.29 26.25
CA ASP A 273 -6.57 -6.63 24.98
C ASP A 273 -5.32 -7.25 24.33
N ILE A 274 -4.83 -8.36 24.89
CA ILE A 274 -3.72 -9.13 24.34
C ILE A 274 -4.17 -10.57 24.07
N ASP A 275 -4.14 -10.96 22.81
CA ASP A 275 -4.56 -12.27 22.34
C ASP A 275 -3.38 -13.04 21.75
N ARG A 276 -3.32 -14.34 22.03
CA ARG A 276 -2.42 -15.26 21.31
C ARG A 276 -3.20 -16.07 20.29
N VAL A 277 -2.93 -15.80 19.02
CA VAL A 277 -3.52 -16.53 17.89
C VAL A 277 -2.52 -17.55 17.37
N SER A 278 -2.83 -18.83 17.58
CA SER A 278 -1.92 -19.92 17.25
C SER A 278 -2.65 -21.24 16.98
N GLY A 279 -1.97 -22.15 16.28
CA GLY A 279 -2.41 -23.52 16.11
C GLY A 279 -1.26 -24.53 16.25
N PRO A 280 -1.55 -25.84 16.15
CA PRO A 280 -0.54 -26.90 16.23
C PRO A 280 0.50 -26.85 15.09
N ASP A 281 0.20 -26.16 13.99
CA ASP A 281 1.09 -25.96 12.86
C ASP A 281 0.79 -24.59 12.19
N ARG A 282 1.66 -24.19 11.26
CA ARG A 282 1.55 -22.91 10.53
C ARG A 282 0.25 -22.74 9.75
N TYR A 283 -0.35 -23.83 9.29
CA TYR A 283 -1.59 -23.79 8.54
C TYR A 283 -2.77 -23.61 9.48
N ALA A 284 -2.73 -24.21 10.67
CA ALA A 284 -3.69 -23.99 11.74
C ALA A 284 -3.58 -22.59 12.34
N THR A 285 -2.36 -22.08 12.54
CA THR A 285 -2.14 -20.67 12.91
C THR A 285 -2.71 -19.73 11.85
N SER A 286 -2.44 -19.99 10.57
CA SER A 286 -3.01 -19.22 9.46
C SER A 286 -4.55 -19.19 9.47
N ARG A 287 -5.21 -20.34 9.66
CA ARG A 287 -6.68 -20.40 9.84
C ARG A 287 -7.15 -19.57 11.04
N ALA A 288 -6.45 -19.65 12.16
CA ALA A 288 -6.81 -18.91 13.36
C ALA A 288 -6.66 -17.38 13.17
N ILE A 289 -5.63 -16.93 12.44
CA ILE A 289 -5.45 -15.51 12.08
C ILE A 289 -6.60 -15.02 11.21
N VAL A 290 -6.99 -15.80 10.20
CA VAL A 290 -8.11 -15.42 9.33
C VAL A 290 -9.42 -15.34 10.11
N LEU A 291 -9.68 -16.32 10.98
CA LEU A 291 -10.87 -16.30 11.85
C LEU A 291 -10.87 -15.12 12.83
N ASP A 292 -9.72 -14.78 13.41
CA ASP A 292 -9.59 -13.63 14.31
C ASP A 292 -9.92 -12.31 13.60
N ALA A 293 -9.40 -12.12 12.39
CA ALA A 293 -9.51 -10.84 11.70
C ALA A 293 -10.77 -10.65 10.86
N PHE A 294 -11.35 -11.73 10.35
CA PHE A 294 -12.45 -11.67 9.41
C PHE A 294 -13.71 -12.41 9.90
N GLY A 295 -13.63 -13.11 11.04
CA GLY A 295 -14.73 -13.95 11.52
C GLY A 295 -14.98 -15.14 10.59
N GLU A 296 -16.24 -15.56 10.46
CA GLU A 296 -16.64 -16.75 9.67
C GLU A 296 -17.31 -16.40 8.32
N SER A 297 -17.48 -15.11 7.99
CA SER A 297 -18.17 -14.64 6.77
C SER A 297 -17.64 -13.28 6.31
N GLY A 298 -17.99 -12.86 5.07
CA GLY A 298 -17.70 -11.50 4.58
C GLY A 298 -16.36 -11.29 3.89
N LEU A 299 -15.65 -12.37 3.52
CA LEU A 299 -14.49 -12.28 2.65
C LEU A 299 -14.92 -12.18 1.19
N ASN A 300 -14.46 -11.15 0.48
CA ASN A 300 -14.67 -11.00 -0.95
C ASN A 300 -13.70 -11.89 -1.76
N ALA A 301 -12.47 -12.00 -1.28
CA ALA A 301 -11.41 -12.76 -1.91
C ALA A 301 -10.62 -13.64 -0.91
N ILE A 302 -10.10 -14.76 -1.39
CA ILE A 302 -9.13 -15.57 -0.64
C ILE A 302 -7.93 -15.95 -1.50
N PHE A 303 -6.72 -15.70 -1.00
CA PHE A 303 -5.46 -16.06 -1.63
C PHE A 303 -4.85 -17.26 -0.91
N PHE A 304 -4.74 -18.38 -1.63
CA PHE A 304 -4.03 -19.56 -1.17
C PHE A 304 -2.56 -19.45 -1.52
N ALA A 305 -1.69 -19.53 -0.51
CA ALA A 305 -0.25 -19.56 -0.70
C ALA A 305 0.37 -20.76 0.03
N THR A 306 1.50 -21.25 -0.45
CA THR A 306 2.21 -22.33 0.23
C THR A 306 2.82 -21.83 1.53
N GLY A 307 2.58 -22.53 2.65
CA GLY A 307 3.27 -22.22 3.91
C GLY A 307 4.73 -22.69 3.95
N ARG A 308 5.23 -23.34 2.88
CA ARG A 308 6.58 -23.91 2.79
C ARG A 308 7.66 -22.92 2.34
N ASN A 309 7.24 -21.81 1.76
CA ASN A 309 8.10 -20.71 1.31
C ASN A 309 7.35 -19.38 1.54
N PHE A 310 8.01 -18.25 1.32
CA PHE A 310 7.46 -16.93 1.67
C PHE A 310 7.06 -16.00 0.50
N PRO A 311 7.75 -15.97 -0.67
CA PRO A 311 7.60 -14.84 -1.58
C PRO A 311 6.17 -14.63 -2.11
N ASP A 312 5.49 -15.73 -2.44
CA ASP A 312 4.13 -15.67 -3.01
C ASP A 312 3.13 -15.11 -1.98
N ALA A 313 3.26 -15.49 -0.71
CA ALA A 313 2.40 -14.99 0.35
C ALA A 313 2.66 -13.52 0.72
N LEU A 314 3.93 -13.06 0.63
CA LEU A 314 4.28 -11.66 0.88
C LEU A 314 3.64 -10.73 -0.15
N ALA A 315 3.71 -11.09 -1.44
CA ALA A 315 3.07 -10.34 -2.51
C ALA A 315 1.53 -10.43 -2.44
N ALA A 316 1.00 -11.60 -2.06
CA ALA A 316 -0.44 -11.80 -1.90
C ALA A 316 -1.03 -10.97 -0.76
N GLY A 317 -0.23 -10.48 0.19
CA GLY A 317 -0.73 -9.80 1.36
C GLY A 317 -1.51 -8.51 1.04
N PRO A 318 -0.83 -7.48 0.51
CA PRO A 318 -1.49 -6.24 0.08
C PRO A 318 -2.54 -6.46 -1.00
N ALA A 319 -2.31 -7.42 -1.91
CA ALA A 319 -3.27 -7.78 -2.94
C ALA A 319 -4.59 -8.32 -2.35
N ALA A 320 -4.51 -9.20 -1.35
CA ALA A 320 -5.68 -9.71 -0.65
C ALA A 320 -6.42 -8.57 0.08
N ALA A 321 -5.69 -7.70 0.79
CA ALA A 321 -6.29 -6.57 1.48
C ALA A 321 -7.02 -5.60 0.53
N ASN A 322 -6.41 -5.29 -0.62
CA ASN A 322 -7.03 -4.43 -1.64
C ASN A 322 -8.34 -5.02 -2.20
N LEU A 323 -8.46 -6.35 -2.22
CA LEU A 323 -9.66 -7.06 -2.67
C LEU A 323 -10.62 -7.41 -1.52
N GLY A 324 -10.43 -6.85 -0.31
CA GLY A 324 -11.26 -7.16 0.85
C GLY A 324 -11.18 -8.63 1.26
N GLY A 325 -9.98 -9.19 1.17
CA GLY A 325 -9.70 -10.63 1.28
C GLY A 325 -8.59 -10.99 2.26
N ALA A 326 -8.36 -12.29 2.38
CA ALA A 326 -7.36 -12.86 3.29
C ALA A 326 -6.33 -13.74 2.55
N VAL A 327 -5.16 -13.92 3.17
CA VAL A 327 -4.16 -14.92 2.76
C VAL A 327 -4.28 -16.14 3.67
N LEU A 328 -4.55 -17.30 3.09
CA LEU A 328 -4.64 -18.58 3.79
C LEU A 328 -3.50 -19.51 3.36
N LEU A 329 -2.68 -19.95 4.32
CA LEU A 329 -1.57 -20.84 4.06
C LEU A 329 -2.04 -22.29 3.97
N VAL A 330 -1.57 -22.98 2.94
CA VAL A 330 -1.79 -24.42 2.75
C VAL A 330 -0.46 -25.16 2.63
N ASP A 331 -0.49 -26.43 2.98
CA ASP A 331 0.61 -27.32 2.64
C ASP A 331 0.50 -27.69 1.15
N GLY A 332 1.15 -26.90 0.30
CA GLY A 332 1.03 -27.05 -1.14
C GLY A 332 1.57 -28.35 -1.74
N ALA A 333 2.21 -29.23 -0.95
CA ALA A 333 2.59 -30.57 -1.41
C ALA A 333 1.66 -31.69 -0.91
N MET A 334 0.61 -31.36 -0.16
CA MET A 334 -0.47 -32.30 0.12
C MET A 334 -1.36 -32.44 -1.12
N THR A 335 -2.07 -33.56 -1.23
CA THR A 335 -3.04 -33.80 -2.31
C THR A 335 -4.48 -33.54 -1.87
N SER A 336 -4.70 -33.12 -0.63
CA SER A 336 -6.02 -32.83 -0.08
C SER A 336 -5.91 -31.78 1.03
N LEU A 337 -7.02 -31.04 1.23
CA LEU A 337 -7.14 -30.08 2.32
C LEU A 337 -7.52 -30.77 3.63
N PRO A 338 -6.98 -30.36 4.79
CA PRO A 338 -7.52 -30.75 6.08
C PRO A 338 -9.00 -30.35 6.20
N SER A 339 -9.81 -31.15 6.91
CA SER A 339 -11.24 -30.89 7.08
C SER A 339 -11.52 -29.49 7.65
N ALA A 340 -10.71 -29.05 8.62
CA ALA A 340 -10.81 -27.70 9.19
C ALA A 340 -10.61 -26.60 8.14
N THR A 341 -9.74 -26.80 7.15
CA THR A 341 -9.55 -25.85 6.05
C THR A 341 -10.75 -25.87 5.10
N GLN A 342 -11.27 -27.06 4.77
CA GLN A 342 -12.47 -27.17 3.93
C GLN A 342 -13.68 -26.49 4.57
N THR A 343 -13.90 -26.69 5.87
CA THR A 343 -14.99 -26.04 6.62
C THR A 343 -14.85 -24.53 6.62
N LEU A 344 -13.64 -24.01 6.87
CA LEU A 344 -13.39 -22.58 6.86
C LEU A 344 -13.66 -21.96 5.48
N ILE A 345 -13.19 -22.60 4.42
CA ILE A 345 -13.45 -22.14 3.05
C ILE A 345 -14.97 -22.09 2.77
N GLY A 346 -15.68 -23.14 3.16
CA GLY A 346 -17.13 -23.24 2.96
C GLY A 346 -17.94 -22.23 3.77
N SER A 347 -17.46 -21.78 4.94
CA SER A 347 -18.19 -20.81 5.76
C SER A 347 -18.18 -19.40 5.16
N PHE A 348 -17.11 -19.03 4.46
CA PHE A 348 -16.97 -17.70 3.87
C PHE A 348 -17.86 -17.47 2.65
N GLY A 349 -18.25 -18.52 1.92
CA GLY A 349 -19.05 -18.39 0.70
C GLY A 349 -18.38 -17.51 -0.37
N VAL A 350 -17.05 -17.60 -0.48
CA VAL A 350 -16.18 -16.65 -1.21
C VAL A 350 -16.53 -16.58 -2.69
N ALA A 351 -16.54 -15.37 -3.27
CA ALA A 351 -16.75 -15.17 -4.70
C ALA A 351 -15.46 -15.45 -5.49
N ASP A 352 -14.34 -14.82 -5.08
CA ASP A 352 -13.08 -14.88 -5.79
C ASP A 352 -12.02 -15.69 -5.03
N THR A 353 -11.49 -16.72 -5.69
CA THR A 353 -10.45 -17.59 -5.14
C THR A 353 -9.20 -17.49 -5.99
N TYR A 354 -8.06 -17.28 -5.36
CA TYR A 354 -6.76 -17.14 -6.03
C TYR A 354 -5.74 -18.13 -5.47
N ILE A 355 -4.87 -18.62 -6.34
CA ILE A 355 -3.70 -19.41 -5.95
C ILE A 355 -2.44 -18.60 -6.26
N ALA A 356 -1.71 -18.22 -5.22
CA ALA A 356 -0.44 -17.52 -5.31
C ALA A 356 0.71 -18.54 -5.42
N GLY A 357 1.32 -18.62 -6.61
CA GLY A 357 2.42 -19.54 -6.91
C GLY A 357 2.07 -20.61 -7.94
N GLY A 358 3.11 -21.18 -8.56
CA GLY A 358 2.97 -22.25 -9.57
C GLY A 358 2.74 -23.64 -8.97
N ASP A 359 2.70 -24.67 -9.83
CA ASP A 359 2.43 -26.07 -9.44
C ASP A 359 3.43 -26.63 -8.42
N GLY A 360 4.66 -26.11 -8.42
CA GLY A 360 5.67 -26.45 -7.41
C GLY A 360 5.39 -25.86 -6.03
N ALA A 361 4.65 -24.76 -5.96
CA ALA A 361 4.23 -24.13 -4.70
C ALA A 361 2.96 -24.80 -4.15
N ILE A 362 1.92 -24.93 -4.99
CA ILE A 362 0.66 -25.61 -4.72
C ILE A 362 0.37 -26.54 -5.88
N ARG A 363 0.37 -27.86 -5.64
CA ARG A 363 0.18 -28.86 -6.69
C ARG A 363 -1.24 -28.90 -7.25
N PRO A 364 -1.44 -29.38 -8.49
CA PRO A 364 -2.77 -29.45 -9.12
C PRO A 364 -3.81 -30.21 -8.31
N GLU A 365 -3.43 -31.28 -7.59
CA GLU A 365 -4.38 -32.04 -6.77
C GLU A 365 -4.92 -31.23 -5.59
N LEU A 366 -4.08 -30.35 -5.01
CA LEU A 366 -4.54 -29.48 -3.93
C LEU A 366 -5.36 -28.31 -4.46
N GLU A 367 -5.03 -27.79 -5.65
CA GLU A 367 -5.86 -26.81 -6.35
C GLU A 367 -7.26 -27.39 -6.61
N GLN A 368 -7.37 -28.64 -7.05
CA GLN A 368 -8.66 -29.29 -7.21
C GLN A 368 -9.42 -29.37 -5.88
N ALA A 369 -8.75 -29.76 -4.79
CA ALA A 369 -9.36 -29.79 -3.47
C ALA A 369 -9.82 -28.40 -2.98
N ILE A 370 -9.10 -27.33 -3.34
CA ILE A 370 -9.51 -25.94 -3.09
C ILE A 370 -10.78 -25.61 -3.89
N ASN A 371 -10.81 -25.92 -5.18
CA ASN A 371 -11.97 -25.67 -6.05
C ASN A 371 -13.22 -26.40 -5.53
N ASP A 372 -13.07 -27.66 -5.12
CA ASP A 372 -14.16 -28.47 -4.57
C ASP A 372 -14.70 -27.89 -3.24
N ALA A 373 -13.83 -27.33 -2.39
CA ALA A 373 -14.20 -26.76 -1.10
C ALA A 373 -14.81 -25.34 -1.21
N SER A 374 -14.36 -24.56 -2.19
CA SER A 374 -14.76 -23.14 -2.37
C SER A 374 -16.23 -22.99 -2.75
N ALA A 375 -16.82 -24.01 -3.39
CA ALA A 375 -18.17 -23.97 -3.93
C ALA A 375 -18.48 -22.72 -4.80
N SER A 376 -17.44 -22.02 -5.27
CA SER A 376 -17.56 -20.89 -6.18
C SER A 376 -17.96 -21.38 -7.57
N ALA A 377 -18.68 -20.55 -8.30
CA ALA A 377 -19.08 -20.84 -9.67
C ALA A 377 -17.88 -20.88 -10.64
N GLN A 378 -16.75 -20.26 -10.26
CA GLN A 378 -15.52 -20.24 -11.04
C GLN A 378 -14.40 -20.97 -10.31
N PRO A 379 -13.52 -21.68 -11.04
CA PRO A 379 -12.32 -22.26 -10.44
C PRO A 379 -11.39 -21.15 -9.96
N ALA A 380 -10.54 -21.49 -9.00
CA ALA A 380 -9.49 -20.62 -8.50
C ALA A 380 -8.59 -20.12 -9.63
N LEU A 381 -8.31 -18.81 -9.65
CA LEU A 381 -7.37 -18.23 -10.59
C LEU A 381 -5.95 -18.38 -10.05
N ARG A 382 -5.13 -19.17 -10.75
CA ARG A 382 -3.70 -19.31 -10.44
C ARG A 382 -2.90 -18.13 -10.98
N LEU A 383 -2.15 -17.49 -10.08
CA LEU A 383 -1.27 -16.36 -10.33
C LEU A 383 0.18 -16.84 -10.12
N SER A 384 0.89 -17.12 -11.20
CA SER A 384 2.25 -17.69 -11.15
C SER A 384 3.11 -17.28 -12.33
N GLY A 385 4.39 -17.01 -12.07
CA GLY A 385 5.42 -16.80 -13.08
C GLY A 385 6.57 -17.81 -12.97
N ASP A 386 7.60 -17.63 -13.78
CA ASP A 386 8.76 -18.53 -13.80
C ASP A 386 9.61 -18.40 -12.52
N ASN A 387 9.45 -17.30 -11.80
CA ASN A 387 10.14 -17.02 -10.55
C ASN A 387 9.27 -16.17 -9.60
N ARG A 388 9.79 -15.95 -8.38
CA ARG A 388 9.10 -15.20 -7.31
C ARG A 388 8.75 -13.75 -7.65
N ILE A 389 9.55 -13.11 -8.50
CA ILE A 389 9.30 -11.73 -8.94
C ILE A 389 8.13 -11.72 -9.92
N GLU A 390 8.15 -12.60 -10.91
CA GLU A 390 7.05 -12.70 -11.88
C GLU A 390 5.72 -13.17 -11.25
N THR A 391 5.77 -14.07 -10.27
CA THR A 391 4.58 -14.42 -9.47
C THR A 391 4.04 -13.19 -8.73
N ALA A 392 4.90 -12.41 -8.06
CA ALA A 392 4.50 -11.17 -7.40
C ALA A 392 3.89 -10.16 -8.39
N ASN A 393 4.45 -10.03 -9.60
CA ASN A 393 3.92 -9.14 -10.63
C ASN A 393 2.50 -9.55 -11.06
N ARG A 394 2.24 -10.85 -11.24
CA ARG A 394 0.90 -11.34 -11.61
C ARG A 394 -0.13 -11.14 -10.48
N ILE A 395 0.31 -11.30 -9.23
CA ILE A 395 -0.51 -11.01 -8.06
C ILE A 395 -0.88 -9.52 -8.02
N ASN A 396 0.09 -8.63 -8.18
CA ASN A 396 -0.15 -7.18 -8.18
C ASN A 396 -1.00 -6.74 -9.38
N ALA A 397 -0.78 -7.31 -10.57
CA ALA A 397 -1.58 -7.02 -11.75
C ALA A 397 -3.07 -7.38 -11.54
N GLN A 398 -3.35 -8.54 -10.93
CA GLN A 398 -4.71 -8.96 -10.62
C GLN A 398 -5.39 -8.01 -9.63
N ALA A 399 -4.70 -7.61 -8.57
CA ALA A 399 -5.31 -6.83 -7.50
C ALA A 399 -5.42 -5.32 -7.80
N PHE A 400 -4.46 -4.74 -8.53
CA PHE A 400 -4.36 -3.28 -8.69
C PHE A 400 -4.57 -2.81 -10.13
N ALA A 401 -4.02 -3.52 -11.13
CA ALA A 401 -4.08 -3.06 -12.52
C ALA A 401 -5.43 -3.34 -13.18
N MET A 402 -6.05 -4.49 -12.89
CA MET A 402 -7.33 -4.86 -13.48
C MET A 402 -8.52 -4.13 -12.85
N ASN A 403 -8.36 -3.60 -11.64
CA ASN A 403 -9.43 -2.94 -10.88
C ASN A 403 -9.40 -1.41 -10.94
N GLN A 404 -8.58 -0.82 -11.83
CA GLN A 404 -8.48 0.64 -12.06
C GLN A 404 -8.25 1.49 -10.80
N THR A 405 -7.60 0.93 -9.77
CA THR A 405 -7.49 1.53 -8.44
C THR A 405 -6.40 2.63 -8.33
N TYR A 406 -5.76 3.01 -9.45
CA TYR A 406 -4.69 4.03 -9.61
C TYR A 406 -3.98 4.45 -8.30
N PRO A 407 -3.22 3.55 -7.66
CA PRO A 407 -2.61 3.84 -6.37
C PRO A 407 -1.59 4.97 -6.50
N ASP A 408 -1.51 5.84 -5.47
CA ASP A 408 -0.47 6.87 -5.40
C ASP A 408 0.91 6.28 -5.16
N PHE A 409 0.94 5.16 -4.43
CA PHE A 409 2.15 4.57 -3.87
C PHE A 409 2.38 3.15 -4.38
N ALA A 410 3.64 2.72 -4.39
CA ALA A 410 4.02 1.32 -4.50
C ALA A 410 5.21 1.03 -3.58
N PHE A 411 5.32 -0.23 -3.14
CA PHE A 411 6.42 -0.66 -2.28
C PHE A 411 7.32 -1.65 -3.02
N LEU A 412 8.63 -1.54 -2.80
CA LEU A 412 9.64 -2.48 -3.27
C LEU A 412 10.36 -3.11 -2.10
N ALA A 413 10.46 -4.44 -2.14
CA ALA A 413 11.27 -5.20 -1.20
C ALA A 413 12.14 -6.23 -1.91
N ASN A 414 13.28 -6.57 -1.29
CA ASN A 414 14.17 -7.57 -1.84
C ASN A 414 13.52 -8.96 -1.82
N SER A 415 13.54 -9.63 -2.98
CA SER A 415 12.91 -10.93 -3.20
C SER A 415 13.59 -12.11 -2.48
N ASN A 416 14.84 -11.98 -2.05
CA ASN A 416 15.60 -13.00 -1.32
C ASN A 416 15.40 -12.91 0.21
N GLY A 417 14.95 -11.77 0.73
CA GLY A 417 14.63 -11.57 2.14
C GLY A 417 13.12 -11.57 2.39
N PHE A 418 12.71 -11.91 3.61
CA PHE A 418 11.29 -11.86 3.98
C PHE A 418 10.96 -10.73 4.95
N ALA A 419 11.92 -10.32 5.81
CA ALA A 419 11.60 -9.53 7.00
C ALA A 419 11.09 -8.12 6.68
N ASP A 420 11.74 -7.43 5.75
CA ASP A 420 11.33 -6.08 5.34
C ASP A 420 9.98 -6.11 4.62
N ALA A 421 9.78 -7.05 3.70
CA ALA A 421 8.52 -7.26 2.99
C ALA A 421 7.36 -7.67 3.94
N LEU A 422 7.65 -8.46 4.97
CA LEU A 422 6.65 -8.90 5.95
C LEU A 422 6.09 -7.72 6.77
N ALA A 423 6.97 -6.79 7.19
CA ALA A 423 6.54 -5.57 7.87
C ALA A 423 5.92 -4.56 6.89
N ALA A 424 6.39 -4.51 5.64
CA ALA A 424 5.86 -3.61 4.62
C ALA A 424 4.45 -3.99 4.16
N GLY A 425 4.08 -5.27 4.18
CA GLY A 425 2.79 -5.76 3.72
C GLY A 425 1.59 -5.02 4.31
N PRO A 426 1.41 -4.98 5.64
CA PRO A 426 0.35 -4.19 6.28
C PRO A 426 0.34 -2.72 5.89
N VAL A 427 1.52 -2.12 5.77
CA VAL A 427 1.67 -0.70 5.41
C VAL A 427 1.22 -0.48 3.98
N ALA A 428 1.74 -1.25 3.03
CA ALA A 428 1.33 -1.19 1.62
C ALA A 428 -0.19 -1.40 1.49
N ALA A 429 -0.75 -2.37 2.21
CA ALA A 429 -2.19 -2.62 2.24
C ALA A 429 -2.99 -1.41 2.75
N ALA A 430 -2.54 -0.76 3.83
CA ALA A 430 -3.20 0.43 4.38
C ALA A 430 -3.12 1.65 3.44
N PHE A 431 -2.12 1.71 2.55
CA PHE A 431 -2.03 2.70 1.47
C PHE A 431 -2.77 2.29 0.20
N GLY A 432 -3.45 1.14 0.17
CA GLY A 432 -4.05 0.60 -1.07
C GLY A 432 -3.01 0.36 -2.16
N ALA A 433 -1.78 0.05 -1.79
CA ALA A 433 -0.61 0.02 -2.66
C ALA A 433 -0.09 -1.42 -2.91
N PRO A 434 0.43 -1.72 -4.11
CA PRO A 434 1.10 -2.98 -4.39
C PRO A 434 2.44 -3.09 -3.66
N LEU A 435 2.81 -4.32 -3.29
CA LEU A 435 4.15 -4.69 -2.84
C LEU A 435 4.83 -5.54 -3.92
N TYR A 436 5.80 -4.94 -4.62
CA TYR A 436 6.62 -5.62 -5.61
C TYR A 436 7.87 -6.23 -4.97
N LEU A 437 8.26 -7.40 -5.48
CA LEU A 437 9.52 -8.03 -5.14
C LEU A 437 10.54 -7.76 -6.24
N THR A 438 11.77 -7.47 -5.84
CA THR A 438 12.84 -7.15 -6.80
C THR A 438 14.18 -7.76 -6.40
N THR A 439 15.16 -7.67 -7.29
CA THR A 439 16.55 -8.01 -6.95
C THR A 439 17.19 -6.88 -6.14
N GLU A 440 18.42 -7.06 -5.69
CA GLU A 440 19.14 -6.03 -4.93
C GLU A 440 19.42 -4.76 -5.75
N SER A 441 19.63 -4.87 -7.08
CA SER A 441 20.29 -3.80 -7.86
C SER A 441 19.63 -3.43 -9.19
N CYS A 442 18.53 -4.10 -9.58
CA CYS A 442 17.82 -3.74 -10.81
C CYS A 442 16.32 -4.00 -10.65
N LEU A 443 15.52 -3.16 -11.30
CA LEU A 443 14.07 -3.31 -11.40
C LEU A 443 13.73 -4.19 -12.58
N ASN A 444 12.84 -5.15 -12.39
CA ASN A 444 12.32 -5.94 -13.50
C ASN A 444 11.50 -5.04 -14.46
N ALA A 445 11.69 -5.20 -15.77
CA ALA A 445 11.02 -4.40 -16.77
C ALA A 445 9.49 -4.41 -16.66
N GLN A 446 8.88 -5.54 -16.28
CA GLN A 446 7.42 -5.61 -16.07
C GLN A 446 6.99 -4.72 -14.90
N VAL A 447 7.75 -4.68 -13.81
CA VAL A 447 7.45 -3.79 -12.68
C VAL A 447 7.50 -2.34 -13.12
N TYR A 448 8.50 -1.94 -13.92
CA TYR A 448 8.55 -0.59 -14.48
C TYR A 448 7.29 -0.25 -15.30
N TYR A 449 6.86 -1.17 -16.18
CA TYR A 449 5.64 -0.96 -16.97
C TYR A 449 4.38 -0.91 -16.10
N ASP A 450 4.30 -1.73 -15.05
CA ASP A 450 3.17 -1.72 -14.13
C ASP A 450 3.11 -0.40 -13.36
N LEU A 451 4.23 0.09 -12.80
CA LEU A 451 4.30 1.38 -12.10
C LEU A 451 3.86 2.53 -13.01
N ALA A 452 4.32 2.53 -14.26
CA ALA A 452 3.94 3.53 -15.25
C ALA A 452 2.45 3.42 -15.62
N GLY A 453 1.91 2.20 -15.78
CA GLY A 453 0.51 1.96 -16.12
C GLY A 453 -0.47 2.25 -14.99
N LEU A 454 -0.03 2.05 -13.74
CA LEU A 454 -0.75 2.42 -12.52
C LEU A 454 -0.63 3.91 -12.18
N ILE A 455 0.25 4.64 -12.87
CA ILE A 455 0.54 6.06 -12.63
C ILE A 455 1.01 6.28 -11.19
N VAL A 456 1.84 5.38 -10.65
CA VAL A 456 2.37 5.51 -9.29
C VAL A 456 3.21 6.78 -9.20
N SER A 457 2.93 7.64 -8.22
CA SER A 457 3.69 8.88 -8.02
C SER A 457 4.91 8.67 -7.13
N GLU A 458 4.83 7.72 -6.19
CA GLU A 458 5.90 7.54 -5.23
C GLU A 458 6.17 6.07 -4.90
N LEU A 459 7.45 5.71 -4.90
CA LEU A 459 7.96 4.36 -4.71
C LEU A 459 8.72 4.24 -3.39
N PHE A 460 8.25 3.38 -2.48
CA PHE A 460 8.92 3.12 -1.21
C PHE A 460 9.87 1.92 -1.31
N LEU A 461 11.17 2.18 -1.17
CA LEU A 461 12.22 1.17 -1.11
C LEU A 461 12.34 0.71 0.34
N VAL A 462 11.91 -0.51 0.64
CA VAL A 462 11.91 -1.04 2.01
C VAL A 462 13.15 -1.88 2.26
N GLY A 463 13.91 -1.50 3.29
CA GLY A 463 15.17 -2.11 3.68
C GLY A 463 16.36 -1.19 3.43
N GLY A 464 17.49 -1.47 4.07
CA GLY A 464 18.71 -0.67 3.92
C GLY A 464 19.35 -0.80 2.53
N ALA A 465 20.24 0.14 2.18
CA ALA A 465 20.91 0.17 0.87
C ALA A 465 21.75 -1.10 0.54
N GLY A 466 22.19 -1.84 1.57
CA GLY A 466 22.88 -3.13 1.40
C GLY A 466 21.94 -4.32 1.14
N VAL A 467 20.62 -4.13 1.25
CA VAL A 467 19.59 -5.13 0.92
C VAL A 467 18.90 -4.75 -0.38
N LEU A 468 18.66 -3.46 -0.61
CA LEU A 468 18.05 -2.94 -1.81
C LEU A 468 18.75 -1.64 -2.16
N ARG A 469 19.57 -1.61 -3.21
CA ARG A 469 20.34 -0.41 -3.58
C ARG A 469 19.43 0.68 -4.12
N ASP A 470 19.85 1.95 -3.98
CA ASP A 470 19.06 3.09 -4.49
C ASP A 470 18.86 3.00 -6.00
N ASP A 471 19.86 2.50 -6.74
CA ASP A 471 19.79 2.35 -8.19
C ASP A 471 18.79 1.29 -8.66
N VAL A 472 18.11 0.58 -7.77
CA VAL A 472 16.94 -0.21 -8.18
C VAL A 472 15.85 0.69 -8.79
N ALA A 473 15.68 1.93 -8.30
CA ALA A 473 14.58 2.80 -8.73
C ALA A 473 14.85 3.54 -10.06
N PHE A 474 16.12 3.72 -10.41
CA PHE A 474 16.55 4.56 -11.55
C PHE A 474 17.69 3.95 -12.39
N GLY A 475 18.16 2.76 -12.02
CA GLY A 475 19.20 2.01 -12.71
C GLY A 475 18.67 1.18 -13.88
N PRO A 476 19.54 0.36 -14.50
CA PRO A 476 19.14 -0.46 -15.63
C PRO A 476 18.08 -1.48 -15.22
N LEU A 477 17.15 -1.74 -16.15
CA LEU A 477 16.18 -2.81 -15.98
C LEU A 477 16.88 -4.17 -16.06
N CYS A 478 16.42 -5.11 -15.24
CA CYS A 478 16.51 -6.53 -15.56
C CYS A 478 15.33 -6.92 -16.49
#